data_AF-A0A7D7RNS2-F1
#
_entry.id   AF-A0A7D7RNS2-F1
#
_cell.length_a   1.000
_cell.length_b   1.000
_cell.length_c   1.000
_cell.angle_alpha   90.00
_cell.angle_beta   90.00
_cell.angle_gamma   90.00
#
_symmetry.space_group_name_H-M   'P 1'
#
loop_
_entity.id
_entity.type
_entity.pdbx_description
1 polymer ?
#
loop_
_entity_poly.entity_id
_entity_poly.type
_entity_poly.pdbx_seq_one_letter_code
_entity_poly.pdbx_strand_id
1 'polypeptide(L)'
;MMRLELIGDDHIRAALRDYGRNIERELDSSMAFIVLRLQKHIRTHKLLGQVLNRRTGNLRANIIRRVEKTDGQTVGIVGIGKGAPYGKLHEYGYSGTQTVAAHIRTQKTAWGKRLKTPVQVRVSAHTRRVNLPERSFMRTALADMTPLIEAELTAAVKRSLR
;
A
#
# COMPACT_ATOMS: atom_id res chain seq x y z
N MET A 1 21.83 -47.58 -22.89
CA MET A 1 21.32 -46.43 -22.10
C MET A 1 22.47 -45.43 -21.98
N MET A 2 22.45 -44.33 -22.76
CA MET A 2 23.52 -43.32 -22.71
C MET A 2 23.29 -42.40 -21.51
N ARG A 3 24.26 -42.35 -20.60
CA ARG A 3 24.34 -41.33 -19.55
C ARG A 3 25.28 -40.24 -20.07
N LEU A 4 24.74 -39.05 -20.33
CA LEU A 4 25.53 -37.86 -20.62
C LEU A 4 25.88 -37.20 -19.29
N GLU A 5 27.11 -37.38 -18.82
CA GLU A 5 27.67 -36.62 -17.70
C GLU A 5 28.48 -35.46 -18.27
N LEU A 6 28.12 -34.24 -17.86
CA LEU A 6 28.75 -33.01 -18.32
C LEU A 6 29.99 -32.78 -17.46
N ILE A 7 31.15 -33.27 -17.93
CA ILE A 7 32.42 -33.19 -17.19
C ILE A 7 32.93 -31.74 -17.25
N GLY A 8 33.06 -31.08 -16.08
CA GLY A 8 33.45 -29.66 -15.98
C GLY A 8 32.27 -28.68 -15.84
N ASP A 9 31.09 -29.16 -15.44
CA ASP A 9 29.88 -28.34 -15.24
C ASP A 9 29.98 -27.33 -14.09
N ASP A 10 30.98 -27.45 -13.21
CA ASP A 10 31.19 -26.55 -12.07
C ASP A 10 31.27 -25.08 -12.47
N HIS A 11 31.95 -24.75 -13.57
CA HIS A 11 32.05 -23.39 -14.08
C HIS A 11 30.71 -22.87 -14.61
N ILE A 12 29.93 -23.72 -15.29
CA ILE A 12 28.61 -23.37 -15.82
C ILE A 12 27.62 -23.20 -14.66
N ARG A 13 27.67 -24.09 -13.66
CA ARG A 13 26.84 -24.03 -12.45
C ARG A 13 27.16 -22.79 -11.62
N ALA A 14 28.44 -22.43 -11.49
CA ALA A 14 28.87 -21.20 -10.82
C ALA A 14 28.34 -19.97 -11.56
N ALA A 15 28.52 -19.91 -12.89
CA ALA A 15 28.01 -18.81 -13.71
C ALA A 15 26.49 -18.66 -13.59
N LEU A 16 25.73 -19.76 -13.71
CA LEU A 16 24.27 -19.74 -13.58
C LEU A 16 23.81 -19.27 -12.18
N ARG A 17 24.52 -19.67 -11.11
CA ARG A 17 24.25 -19.20 -9.75
C ARG A 17 24.50 -17.69 -9.63
N ASP A 18 25.56 -17.20 -10.23
CA ASP A 18 25.90 -15.77 -10.17
C ASP A 18 24.93 -14.91 -11.00
N TYR A 19 24.47 -15.41 -12.15
CA TYR A 19 23.37 -14.79 -12.90
C TYR A 19 22.09 -14.73 -12.07
N GLY A 20 21.71 -15.83 -11.40
CA GLY A 20 20.54 -15.85 -10.51
C GLY A 20 20.60 -14.79 -9.42
N ARG A 21 21.76 -14.66 -8.75
CA ARG A 21 21.99 -13.63 -7.72
C ARG A 21 21.91 -12.21 -8.28
N ASN A 22 22.41 -11.98 -9.49
CA ASN A 22 22.32 -10.66 -10.14
C ASN A 22 20.88 -10.31 -10.52
N ILE A 23 20.11 -11.28 -11.04
CA ILE A 23 18.68 -11.12 -11.32
C ILE A 23 17.92 -10.74 -10.04
N GLU A 24 18.10 -11.49 -8.96
CA GLU A 24 17.45 -11.21 -7.68
C GLU A 24 17.80 -9.80 -7.16
N ARG A 25 19.07 -9.41 -7.23
CA ARG A 25 19.51 -8.07 -6.79
C ARG A 25 18.87 -6.94 -7.59
N GLU A 26 18.80 -7.09 -8.92
CA GLU A 26 18.19 -6.09 -9.80
C GLU A 26 16.67 -6.02 -9.62
N LEU A 27 16.00 -7.17 -9.48
CA LEU A 27 14.57 -7.25 -9.19
C LEU A 27 14.25 -6.62 -7.83
N ASP A 28 15.06 -6.86 -6.80
CA ASP A 28 14.88 -6.27 -5.47
C ASP A 28 14.98 -4.75 -5.50
N SER A 29 16.00 -4.23 -6.20
CA SER A 29 16.21 -2.80 -6.37
C SER A 29 15.07 -2.15 -7.14
N SER A 30 14.62 -2.79 -8.22
CA SER A 30 13.48 -2.35 -9.03
C SER A 30 12.18 -2.39 -8.23
N MET A 31 11.93 -3.45 -7.47
CA MET A 31 10.75 -3.57 -6.62
C MET A 31 10.72 -2.47 -5.55
N ALA A 32 11.86 -2.20 -4.90
CA ALA A 32 11.98 -1.12 -3.91
C ALA A 32 11.63 0.26 -4.52
N PHE A 33 12.06 0.51 -5.76
CA PHE A 33 11.72 1.71 -6.51
C PHE A 33 10.22 1.76 -6.87
N ILE A 34 9.67 0.67 -7.40
CA ILE A 34 8.24 0.54 -7.76
C ILE A 34 7.35 0.85 -6.56
N VAL A 35 7.57 0.20 -5.41
CA VAL A 35 6.73 0.42 -4.23
C VAL A 35 6.84 1.84 -3.68
N LEU A 36 8.03 2.46 -3.82
CA LEU A 36 8.23 3.87 -3.45
C LEU A 36 7.43 4.80 -4.37
N ARG A 37 7.47 4.56 -5.69
CA ARG A 37 6.73 5.34 -6.69
C ARG A 37 5.22 5.18 -6.52
N LEU A 38 4.74 3.95 -6.31
CA LEU A 38 3.34 3.67 -6.05
C LEU A 38 2.85 4.36 -4.77
N GLN A 39 3.60 4.24 -3.67
CA GLN A 39 3.30 4.95 -2.42
C GLN A 39 3.23 6.46 -2.64
N LYS A 40 4.20 7.03 -3.36
CA LYS A 40 4.22 8.46 -3.71
C LYS A 40 2.97 8.83 -4.49
N HIS A 41 2.63 8.07 -5.54
CA HIS A 41 1.48 8.34 -6.40
C HIS A 41 0.16 8.36 -5.62
N ILE A 42 -0.05 7.39 -4.73
CA ILE A 42 -1.20 7.36 -3.82
C ILE A 42 -1.25 8.63 -2.96
N ARG A 43 -0.11 9.01 -2.36
CA ARG A 43 -0.02 10.14 -1.44
C ARG A 43 -0.20 11.50 -2.12
N THR A 44 0.28 11.66 -3.36
CA THR A 44 0.34 12.96 -4.04
C THR A 44 -0.81 13.21 -5.00
N HIS A 45 -1.39 12.18 -5.60
CA HIS A 45 -2.48 12.33 -6.56
C HIS A 45 -3.82 11.88 -5.95
N LYS A 46 -3.88 10.63 -5.49
CA LYS A 46 -5.15 10.04 -5.05
C LYS A 46 -5.68 10.64 -3.74
N LEU A 47 -4.81 10.88 -2.76
CA LEU A 47 -5.17 11.40 -1.43
C LEU A 47 -5.09 12.93 -1.29
N LEU A 48 -4.87 13.65 -2.38
CA LEU A 48 -4.79 15.12 -2.43
C LEU A 48 -5.80 15.74 -3.41
N GLY A 49 -6.98 15.14 -3.51
CA GLY A 49 -8.14 15.74 -4.19
C GLY A 49 -8.67 14.98 -5.38
N GLN A 50 -7.91 14.05 -5.96
CA GLN A 50 -8.42 13.22 -7.06
C GLN A 50 -9.49 12.23 -6.57
N VAL A 51 -9.22 11.48 -5.49
CA VAL A 51 -10.16 10.50 -4.92
C VAL A 51 -10.62 10.93 -3.53
N LEU A 52 -9.69 11.37 -2.69
CA LEU A 52 -9.97 11.88 -1.35
C LEU A 52 -9.31 13.24 -1.16
N ASN A 53 -10.06 14.17 -0.55
CA ASN A 53 -9.54 15.44 -0.09
C ASN A 53 -8.77 15.28 1.22
N ARG A 54 -7.71 16.08 1.40
CA ARG A 54 -6.97 16.13 2.65
C ARG A 54 -7.82 16.76 3.76
N ARG A 55 -8.05 16.00 4.84
CA ARG A 55 -8.60 16.53 6.10
C ARG A 55 -7.53 16.77 7.14
N THR A 56 -7.03 15.71 7.76
CA THR A 56 -5.93 15.79 8.76
C THR A 56 -4.57 15.41 8.17
N GLY A 57 -4.56 14.65 7.06
CA GLY A 57 -3.35 14.05 6.49
C GLY A 57 -2.94 12.71 7.12
N ASN A 58 -3.67 12.23 8.14
CA ASN A 58 -3.35 11.00 8.85
C ASN A 58 -3.35 9.76 7.92
N LEU A 59 -4.37 9.61 7.06
CA LEU A 59 -4.43 8.50 6.10
C LEU A 59 -3.22 8.50 5.15
N ARG A 60 -2.85 9.68 4.64
CA ARG A 60 -1.69 9.85 3.74
C ARG A 60 -0.38 9.44 4.42
N ALA A 61 -0.18 9.87 5.67
CA ALA A 61 0.99 9.51 6.45
C ALA A 61 1.07 8.00 6.74
N ASN A 62 -0.10 7.35 6.89
CA ASN A 62 -0.21 5.92 7.16
C ASN A 62 -0.21 5.02 5.92
N ILE A 63 -0.01 5.53 4.71
CA ILE A 63 0.28 4.65 3.56
C ILE A 63 1.71 4.14 3.75
N ILE A 64 1.86 2.85 4.01
CA ILE A 64 3.14 2.18 4.27
C ILE A 64 3.56 1.36 3.04
N ARG A 65 4.87 1.12 2.92
CA ARG A 65 5.42 0.21 1.91
C ARG A 65 6.41 -0.74 2.55
N ARG A 66 6.53 -1.94 2.00
CA ARG A 66 7.56 -2.92 2.36
C ARG A 66 7.88 -3.78 1.14
N VAL A 67 9.07 -4.37 1.14
CA VAL A 67 9.45 -5.41 0.18
C VAL A 67 9.76 -6.64 1.01
N GLU A 68 9.09 -7.73 0.70
CA GLU A 68 9.30 -9.03 1.33
C GLU A 68 10.05 -9.92 0.35
N LYS A 69 11.05 -10.64 0.86
CA LYS A 69 11.84 -11.60 0.11
C LYS A 69 11.54 -12.98 0.65
N THR A 70 11.17 -13.88 -0.23
CA THR A 70 10.99 -15.32 0.04
C THR A 70 11.79 -16.05 -1.01
N ASP A 71 12.22 -17.29 -0.76
CA ASP A 71 13.12 -18.03 -1.66
C ASP A 71 12.65 -17.96 -3.13
N GLY A 72 13.39 -17.21 -3.95
CA GLY A 72 13.10 -16.98 -5.37
C GLY A 72 11.94 -16.02 -5.69
N GLN A 73 11.40 -15.29 -4.72
CA GLN A 73 10.28 -14.36 -4.88
C GLN A 73 10.52 -13.02 -4.16
N THR A 74 10.37 -11.94 -4.90
CA THR A 74 10.38 -10.56 -4.37
C THR A 74 8.97 -9.99 -4.46
N VAL A 75 8.35 -9.69 -3.32
CA VAL A 75 6.99 -9.14 -3.25
C VAL A 75 7.01 -7.71 -2.72
N GLY A 76 6.57 -6.76 -3.56
CA GLY A 76 6.36 -5.38 -3.17
C GLY A 76 4.96 -5.17 -2.61
N ILE A 77 4.86 -4.60 -1.40
CA ILE A 77 3.59 -4.38 -0.72
C ILE A 77 3.44 -2.89 -0.42
N VAL A 78 2.33 -2.30 -0.83
CA VAL A 78 1.87 -0.98 -0.41
C VAL A 78 0.52 -1.15 0.29
N GLY A 79 0.42 -0.61 1.50
CA GLY A 79 -0.66 -0.92 2.44
C GLY A 79 -1.10 0.28 3.26
N ILE A 80 -2.23 0.10 3.95
CA ILE A 80 -2.71 1.06 4.95
C ILE A 80 -2.23 0.60 6.31
N GLY A 81 -1.48 1.45 7.00
CA GLY A 81 -0.98 1.21 8.35
C GLY A 81 -2.08 1.23 9.41
N LYS A 82 -1.76 0.67 10.58
CA LYS A 82 -2.68 0.54 11.72
C LYS A 82 -3.23 1.88 12.26
N GLY A 83 -2.56 3.01 11.99
CA GLY A 83 -2.98 4.33 12.44
C GLY A 83 -4.13 4.95 11.63
N ALA A 84 -4.53 4.32 10.52
CA ALA A 84 -5.65 4.80 9.69
C ALA A 84 -6.55 3.65 9.19
N PRO A 85 -7.13 2.83 10.08
CA PRO A 85 -7.91 1.65 9.69
C PRO A 85 -9.15 2.00 8.85
N TYR A 86 -9.70 3.20 9.04
CA TYR A 86 -10.80 3.75 8.24
C TYR A 86 -10.46 3.92 6.75
N GLY A 87 -9.17 3.90 6.38
CA GLY A 87 -8.75 3.92 4.99
C GLY A 87 -9.30 2.72 4.19
N LYS A 88 -9.43 1.53 4.83
CA LYS A 88 -10.01 0.35 4.18
C LYS A 88 -11.48 0.56 3.83
N LEU A 89 -12.23 1.19 4.73
CA LEU A 89 -13.64 1.53 4.50
C LEU A 89 -13.79 2.52 3.34
N HIS A 90 -12.85 3.45 3.17
CA HIS A 90 -12.84 4.30 1.99
C HIS A 90 -12.47 3.54 0.71
N GLU A 91 -11.45 2.68 0.76
CA GLU A 91 -10.98 1.96 -0.43
C GLU A 91 -12.04 1.04 -1.03
N TYR A 92 -12.84 0.36 -0.20
CA TYR A 92 -13.84 -0.64 -0.64
C TYR A 92 -15.30 -0.19 -0.48
N GLY A 93 -15.54 0.97 0.15
CA GLY A 93 -16.87 1.34 0.60
C GLY A 93 -17.34 0.51 1.79
N TYR A 94 -18.46 0.93 2.39
CA TYR A 94 -19.11 0.19 3.47
C TYR A 94 -20.58 0.57 3.58
N SER A 95 -21.46 -0.43 3.53
CA SER A 95 -22.89 -0.26 3.82
C SER A 95 -23.28 -1.23 4.93
N GLY A 96 -23.71 -0.71 6.07
CA GLY A 96 -24.06 -1.56 7.21
C GLY A 96 -24.21 -0.83 8.53
N THR A 97 -24.50 -1.61 9.58
CA THR A 97 -24.61 -1.12 10.95
C THR A 97 -23.25 -1.18 11.63
N GLN A 98 -22.77 -0.02 12.09
CA GLN A 98 -21.55 0.10 12.86
C GLN A 98 -21.87 0.33 14.33
N THR A 99 -21.26 -0.47 15.21
CA THR A 99 -21.30 -0.26 16.67
C THR A 99 -20.21 0.72 17.08
N VAL A 100 -20.60 1.76 17.82
CA VAL A 100 -19.70 2.77 18.38
C VAL A 100 -19.65 2.57 19.89
N ALA A 101 -18.45 2.33 20.42
CA ALA A 101 -18.23 2.21 21.85
C ALA A 101 -18.47 3.54 22.57
N ALA A 102 -18.84 3.45 23.86
CA ALA A 102 -18.98 4.62 24.70
C ALA A 102 -17.64 5.38 24.79
N HIS A 103 -17.68 6.70 24.67
CA HIS A 103 -16.47 7.54 24.69
C HIS A 103 -16.77 8.95 25.16
N ILE A 104 -15.74 9.68 25.55
CA ILE A 104 -15.82 11.11 25.87
C ILE A 104 -15.42 11.90 24.62
N ARG A 105 -16.22 12.91 24.27
CA ARG A 105 -15.88 13.85 23.19
C ARG A 105 -15.94 15.28 23.67
N THR A 106 -15.11 16.13 23.08
CA THR A 106 -15.20 17.58 23.25
C THR A 106 -16.27 18.14 22.31
N GLN A 107 -17.36 18.65 22.87
CA GLN A 107 -18.43 19.30 22.13
C GLN A 107 -18.14 20.80 22.02
N LYS A 108 -18.00 21.28 20.77
CA LYS A 108 -17.73 22.70 20.46
C LYS A 108 -19.00 23.46 20.05
N THR A 109 -20.07 22.74 19.72
CA THR A 109 -21.31 23.27 19.17
C THR A 109 -22.49 22.53 19.77
N ALA A 110 -23.54 23.24 20.15
CA ALA A 110 -24.79 22.67 20.64
C ALA A 110 -25.95 23.54 20.13
N TRP A 111 -27.08 22.91 19.78
CA TRP A 111 -28.25 23.59 19.21
C TRP A 111 -27.91 24.53 18.02
N GLY A 112 -26.99 24.08 17.15
CA GLY A 112 -26.52 24.86 16.00
C GLY A 112 -25.62 26.06 16.32
N LYS A 113 -25.37 26.37 17.61
CA LYS A 113 -24.53 27.51 18.04
C LYS A 113 -23.20 27.03 18.62
N ARG A 114 -22.13 27.77 18.34
CA ARG A 114 -20.81 27.51 18.92
C ARG A 114 -20.82 27.88 20.41
N LEU A 115 -20.35 26.98 21.26
CA LEU A 115 -20.24 27.21 22.69
C LEU A 115 -19.06 28.17 22.97
N LYS A 116 -19.21 29.05 23.97
CA LYS A 116 -18.11 29.93 24.42
C LYS A 116 -16.95 29.10 24.98
N THR A 117 -17.28 28.10 25.78
CA THR A 117 -16.32 27.14 26.34
C THR A 117 -16.70 25.73 25.85
N PRO A 118 -15.78 24.99 25.19
CA PRO A 118 -16.02 23.60 24.83
C PRO A 118 -16.24 22.74 26.08
N VAL A 119 -17.21 21.82 26.01
CA VAL A 119 -17.58 20.95 27.15
C VAL A 119 -17.25 19.50 26.81
N GLN A 120 -16.81 18.72 27.80
CA GLN A 120 -16.64 17.27 27.65
C GLN A 120 -17.97 16.56 27.86
N VAL A 121 -18.39 15.75 26.89
CA VAL A 121 -19.66 15.03 26.92
C VAL A 121 -19.39 13.54 26.79
N ARG A 122 -19.99 12.75 27.69
CA ARG A 122 -20.00 11.30 27.63
C ARG A 122 -21.05 10.85 26.61
N VAL A 123 -20.61 10.12 25.59
CA VAL A 123 -21.47 9.50 24.59
C VAL A 123 -21.61 8.03 24.93
N SER A 124 -22.85 7.56 25.13
CA SER A 124 -23.14 6.15 25.36
C SER A 124 -22.87 5.31 24.12
N ALA A 125 -22.63 4.02 24.33
CA ALA A 125 -22.50 3.07 23.24
C ALA A 125 -23.80 3.05 22.42
N HIS A 126 -23.68 3.08 21.10
CA HIS A 126 -24.82 3.08 20.20
C HIS A 126 -24.45 2.48 18.85
N THR A 127 -25.45 2.09 18.08
CA THR A 127 -25.28 1.68 16.70
C THR A 127 -25.64 2.83 15.76
N ARG A 128 -25.00 2.85 14.60
CA ARG A 128 -25.34 3.79 13.52
C ARG A 128 -25.37 3.05 12.20
N ARG A 129 -26.33 3.38 11.34
CA ARG A 129 -26.33 2.93 9.95
C ARG A 129 -25.38 3.81 9.15
N VAL A 130 -24.42 3.20 8.49
CA VAL A 130 -23.44 3.88 7.65
C VAL A 130 -23.66 3.44 6.22
N ASN A 131 -23.73 4.41 5.31
CA ASN A 131 -23.61 4.19 3.88
C ASN A 131 -22.43 5.04 3.38
N LEU A 132 -21.27 4.41 3.24
CA LEU A 132 -20.04 5.03 2.79
C LEU A 132 -19.75 4.52 1.37
N PRO A 133 -19.77 5.40 0.35
CA PRO A 133 -19.44 4.98 -1.01
C PRO A 133 -17.97 4.58 -1.13
N GLU A 134 -17.70 3.67 -2.05
CA GLU A 134 -16.35 3.28 -2.44
C GLU A 134 -15.59 4.45 -3.05
N ARG A 135 -14.33 4.59 -2.66
CA ARG A 135 -13.39 5.59 -3.14
C ARG A 135 -12.03 4.93 -3.30
N SER A 136 -11.88 4.13 -4.35
CA SER A 136 -10.65 3.38 -4.59
C SER A 136 -9.48 4.32 -4.94
N PHE A 137 -8.53 4.43 -4.02
CA PHE A 137 -7.29 5.18 -4.18
C PHE A 137 -6.07 4.27 -4.34
N MET A 138 -6.12 3.02 -3.85
CA MET A 138 -5.02 2.07 -3.98
C MET A 138 -5.11 1.25 -5.26
N ARG A 139 -6.28 0.65 -5.56
CA ARG A 139 -6.44 -0.18 -6.76
C ARG A 139 -6.34 0.67 -8.02
N THR A 140 -6.96 1.85 -8.02
CA THR A 140 -6.81 2.79 -9.15
C THR A 140 -5.37 3.30 -9.29
N ALA A 141 -4.64 3.55 -8.20
CA ALA A 141 -3.22 3.90 -8.28
C ALA A 141 -2.37 2.78 -8.85
N LEU A 142 -2.68 1.53 -8.51
CA LEU A 142 -1.99 0.38 -9.07
C LEU A 142 -2.22 0.30 -10.58
N ALA A 143 -3.48 0.43 -11.03
CA ALA A 143 -3.83 0.44 -12.45
C ALA A 143 -3.15 1.59 -13.22
N ASP A 144 -3.15 2.80 -12.68
CA ASP A 144 -2.47 3.96 -13.28
C ASP A 144 -0.96 3.75 -13.43
N MET A 145 -0.36 3.01 -12.49
CA MET A 145 1.08 2.77 -12.42
C MET A 145 1.53 1.49 -13.13
N THR A 146 0.61 0.62 -13.58
CA THR A 146 0.93 -0.65 -14.26
C THR A 146 1.96 -0.47 -15.39
N PRO A 147 1.85 0.52 -16.31
CA PRO A 147 2.84 0.68 -17.38
C PRO A 147 4.25 0.97 -16.87
N LEU A 148 4.38 1.75 -15.78
CA LEU A 148 5.67 2.02 -15.16
C LEU A 148 6.23 0.76 -14.50
N ILE A 149 5.38 -0.01 -13.83
CA ILE A 149 5.77 -1.25 -13.16
C ILE A 149 6.34 -2.25 -14.17
N GLU A 150 5.63 -2.47 -15.26
CA GLU A 150 6.06 -3.38 -16.34
C GLU A 150 7.38 -2.92 -16.98
N ALA A 151 7.52 -1.62 -17.25
CA ALA A 151 8.73 -1.04 -17.80
C ALA A 151 9.94 -1.23 -16.87
N GLU A 152 9.79 -0.96 -15.57
CA GLU A 152 10.88 -1.08 -14.60
C GLU A 152 11.28 -2.53 -14.31
N LEU A 153 10.32 -3.46 -14.30
CA LEU A 153 10.62 -4.90 -14.18
C LEU A 153 11.35 -5.42 -15.42
N THR A 154 10.88 -5.04 -16.62
CA THR A 154 11.54 -5.41 -17.87
C THR A 154 12.97 -4.84 -17.94
N ALA A 155 13.16 -3.59 -17.51
CA ALA A 155 14.46 -2.96 -17.46
C ALA A 155 15.39 -3.65 -16.45
N ALA A 156 14.88 -4.07 -15.30
CA ALA A 156 15.64 -4.82 -14.30
C ALA A 156 16.17 -6.15 -14.84
N VAL A 157 15.31 -6.93 -15.50
CA VAL A 157 15.72 -8.18 -16.14
C VAL A 157 16.79 -7.93 -17.21
N LYS A 158 16.63 -6.89 -18.04
CA LYS A 158 17.64 -6.52 -19.03
C LYS A 158 18.98 -6.11 -18.40
N ARG A 159 18.96 -5.42 -17.25
CA ARG A 159 20.18 -5.05 -16.51
C ARG A 159 20.89 -6.26 -15.95
N SER A 160 20.16 -7.27 -15.47
CA SER A 160 20.75 -8.49 -14.91
C SER A 160 21.38 -9.43 -15.93
N LEU A 161 21.06 -9.27 -17.22
CA LEU A 161 21.62 -10.06 -18.32
C LEU A 161 22.88 -9.44 -18.94
N ARG A 162 23.32 -8.27 -18.45
CA ARG A 162 24.56 -7.61 -18.84
C ARG A 162 25.67 -7.95 -17.85
#